data_AF-A0A924Z456-F1
#
_entry.id   AF-A0A924Z456-F1
#
_cell.length_a   1.000
_cell.length_b   1.000
_cell.length_c   1.000
_cell.angle_alpha   90.00
_cell.angle_beta   90.00
_cell.angle_gamma   90.00
#
_symmetry.space_group_name_H-M   'P 1'
#
loop_
_entity.id
_entity.type
_entity.pdbx_description
1 polymer ?
#
loop_
_entity_poly.entity_id
_entity_poly.type
_entity_poly.pdbx_seq_one_letter_code
_entity_poly.pdbx_strand_id
1 'polypeptide(L)'
;MAIWQFHIYLIPQKSLLNKYGQVPTQLVVDKDGWSDYIQNADLDAEPDFEDALTVHWWLDLNINLDNILPLLKTFGDIQRWTQNTDGLRSFGDTDTNDISVCFNATTKIVEEISCRLDLRQLDKGFIDKVLSLATQFECLLMDRQGRLYQPSIVALFDTIKLSNANRFVGDPEQFLNDLSKGIVAPE
;
A
#
# COMPACT_ATOMS: atom_id res chain seq x y z
N MET A 1 -6.17 -9.69 1.25
CA MET A 1 -6.94 -8.44 1.03
C MET A 1 -8.25 -8.80 0.36
N ALA A 2 -9.36 -8.15 0.71
CA ALA A 2 -10.63 -8.40 0.03
C ALA A 2 -10.61 -7.82 -1.39
N ILE A 3 -11.31 -8.44 -2.34
CA ILE A 3 -11.27 -8.04 -3.76
C ILE A 3 -11.78 -6.62 -4.00
N TRP A 4 -12.61 -6.06 -3.12
CA TRP A 4 -13.12 -4.68 -3.22
C TRP A 4 -12.21 -3.62 -2.57
N GLN A 5 -11.09 -4.02 -1.99
CA GLN A 5 -10.14 -3.10 -1.37
C GLN A 5 -9.06 -2.69 -2.38
N PHE A 6 -8.75 -1.40 -2.43
CA PHE A 6 -7.66 -0.85 -3.24
C PHE A 6 -6.49 -0.49 -2.33
N HIS A 7 -5.35 -1.14 -2.53
CA HIS A 7 -4.14 -0.94 -1.73
C HIS A 7 -3.28 0.17 -2.33
N ILE A 8 -2.77 1.05 -1.47
CA ILE A 8 -1.90 2.15 -1.84
C ILE A 8 -0.68 2.14 -0.93
N TYR A 9 0.51 2.22 -1.51
CA TYR A 9 1.76 2.46 -0.79
C TYR A 9 2.14 3.93 -0.92
N LEU A 10 2.63 4.52 0.17
CA LEU A 10 3.20 5.86 0.16
C LEU A 10 4.70 5.72 -0.05
N ILE A 11 5.20 6.17 -1.20
CA ILE A 11 6.58 6.03 -1.63
C ILE A 11 7.27 7.39 -1.60
N PRO A 12 8.19 7.65 -0.64
CA PRO A 12 8.88 8.92 -0.58
C PRO A 12 9.69 9.21 -1.84
N GLN A 13 9.49 10.40 -2.42
CA GLN A 13 10.17 10.78 -3.66
C GLN A 13 11.69 10.82 -3.49
N LYS A 14 12.18 11.23 -2.32
CA LYS A 14 13.60 11.22 -1.96
C LYS A 14 14.22 9.82 -2.14
N SER A 15 13.54 8.77 -1.71
CA SER A 15 14.04 7.39 -1.78
C SER A 15 14.13 6.89 -3.22
N LEU A 16 13.17 7.28 -4.06
CA LEU A 16 13.22 7.01 -5.51
C LEU A 16 14.41 7.72 -6.17
N LEU A 17 14.63 8.99 -5.84
CA LEU A 17 15.76 9.77 -6.36
C LEU A 17 17.10 9.21 -5.90
N ASN A 18 17.21 8.78 -4.65
CA ASN A 18 18.42 8.17 -4.12
C ASN A 18 18.74 6.84 -4.82
N LYS A 19 17.73 5.98 -5.04
CA LYS A 19 17.91 4.66 -5.65
C LYS A 19 18.11 4.72 -7.17
N TYR A 20 17.34 5.54 -7.87
CA TYR A 20 17.28 5.53 -9.35
C TYR A 20 17.87 6.78 -10.01
N GLY A 21 18.22 7.83 -9.25
CA GLY A 21 18.65 9.13 -9.79
C GLY A 21 17.53 9.95 -10.45
N GLN A 22 16.33 9.38 -10.57
CA GLN A 22 15.14 9.98 -11.15
C GLN A 22 13.88 9.33 -10.54
N VAL A 23 12.73 9.94 -10.78
CA VAL A 23 11.44 9.37 -10.39
C VAL A 23 10.91 8.50 -11.55
N PRO A 24 10.86 7.16 -11.42
CA PRO A 24 10.25 6.32 -12.43
C PRO A 24 8.72 6.49 -12.44
N THR A 25 8.08 6.16 -13.55
CA THR A 25 6.60 6.15 -13.65
C THR A 25 5.98 4.87 -13.09
N GLN A 26 6.76 3.80 -13.00
CA GLN A 26 6.33 2.50 -12.49
C GLN A 26 7.53 1.77 -11.88
N LEU A 27 7.32 1.12 -10.74
CA LEU A 27 8.25 0.20 -10.12
C LEU A 27 7.95 -1.24 -10.53
N VAL A 28 8.97 -2.09 -10.54
CA VAL A 28 8.83 -3.51 -10.85
C VAL A 28 8.24 -4.22 -9.64
N VAL A 29 7.16 -4.97 -9.86
CA VAL A 29 6.58 -5.91 -8.89
C VAL A 29 6.78 -7.30 -9.47
N ASP A 30 7.63 -8.10 -8.85
CA ASP A 30 8.06 -9.40 -9.39
C ASP A 30 7.03 -10.49 -9.05
N LYS A 31 5.98 -10.58 -9.87
CA LYS A 31 4.90 -11.55 -9.65
C LYS A 31 5.38 -13.00 -9.64
N ASP A 32 6.40 -13.33 -10.42
CA ASP A 32 6.93 -14.68 -10.50
C ASP A 32 7.77 -14.96 -9.25
N GLY A 33 8.64 -14.02 -8.85
CA GLY A 33 9.39 -14.08 -7.59
C GLY A 33 8.48 -14.24 -6.36
N TRP A 34 7.40 -13.46 -6.27
CA TRP A 34 6.41 -13.61 -5.20
C TRP A 34 5.67 -14.94 -5.25
N SER A 35 5.35 -15.46 -6.45
CA SER A 35 4.68 -16.75 -6.61
C SER A 35 5.57 -17.91 -6.17
N ASP A 36 6.85 -17.85 -6.52
CA ASP A 36 7.84 -18.85 -6.13
C ASP A 36 8.14 -18.79 -4.63
N TYR A 37 8.29 -17.59 -4.07
CA TYR A 37 8.45 -17.39 -2.64
C TYR A 37 7.24 -17.93 -1.88
N ILE A 38 6.00 -17.56 -2.20
CA ILE A 38 4.82 -18.06 -1.49
C ILE A 38 4.69 -19.60 -1.54
N GLN A 39 5.09 -20.24 -2.64
CA GLN A 39 5.02 -21.70 -2.78
C GLN A 39 6.09 -22.44 -1.98
N ASN A 40 7.26 -21.83 -1.78
CA ASN A 40 8.44 -22.48 -1.22
C ASN A 40 8.88 -21.90 0.13
N ALA A 41 8.31 -20.79 0.57
CA ALA A 41 8.75 -20.05 1.74
C ALA A 41 8.45 -20.80 3.03
N ASP A 42 9.45 -20.82 3.91
CA ASP A 42 9.19 -20.68 5.32
C ASP A 42 8.58 -19.29 5.53
N LEU A 43 7.34 -19.21 6.02
CA LEU A 43 6.59 -17.95 6.15
C LEU A 43 7.28 -16.92 7.04
N ASP A 44 8.33 -17.33 7.77
CA ASP A 44 9.14 -16.49 8.65
C ASP A 44 10.43 -15.95 7.97
N ALA A 45 10.77 -16.38 6.76
CA ALA A 45 11.98 -15.93 6.04
C ALA A 45 11.64 -14.79 5.07
N GLU A 46 12.39 -13.69 5.07
CA GLU A 46 12.22 -12.60 4.10
C GLU A 46 12.52 -13.07 2.66
N PRO A 47 11.85 -12.51 1.64
CA PRO A 47 12.19 -12.77 0.24
C PRO A 47 13.63 -12.40 -0.08
N ASP A 48 14.32 -13.22 -0.88
CA ASP A 48 15.71 -13.02 -1.28
C ASP A 48 15.87 -12.25 -2.62
N PHE A 49 14.76 -11.72 -3.16
CA PHE A 49 14.73 -10.90 -4.35
C PHE A 49 14.32 -9.45 -4.03
N GLU A 50 14.80 -8.52 -4.85
CA GLU A 50 14.47 -7.10 -4.72
C GLU A 50 13.37 -6.71 -5.71
N ASP A 51 12.26 -6.15 -5.20
CA ASP A 51 11.22 -5.52 -6.00
C ASP A 51 10.61 -4.32 -5.27
N ALA A 52 9.56 -3.71 -5.83
CA ALA A 52 8.90 -2.55 -5.23
C ALA A 52 8.33 -2.80 -3.82
N LEU A 53 8.04 -4.05 -3.47
CA LEU A 53 7.38 -4.46 -2.22
C LEU A 53 8.38 -4.98 -1.18
N THR A 54 9.58 -5.40 -1.59
CA THR A 54 10.65 -5.81 -0.65
C THR A 54 11.58 -4.67 -0.24
N VAL A 55 11.53 -3.53 -0.95
CA VAL A 55 12.30 -2.33 -0.60
C VAL A 55 11.64 -1.52 0.52
N HIS A 56 12.37 -1.26 1.61
CA HIS A 56 11.93 -0.38 2.70
C HIS A 56 12.08 1.11 2.34
N TRP A 57 11.14 1.63 1.57
CA TRP A 57 11.20 2.98 0.98
C TRP A 57 11.29 4.12 2.00
N TRP A 58 10.90 3.93 3.26
CA TRP A 58 10.92 5.01 4.25
C TRP A 58 12.25 5.18 5.00
N LEU A 59 13.20 4.25 4.84
CA LEU A 59 14.46 4.28 5.59
C LEU A 59 15.29 5.56 5.35
N ASP A 60 15.28 6.10 4.13
CA ASP A 60 16.03 7.32 3.77
C ASP A 60 15.53 8.59 4.46
N LEU A 61 14.34 8.54 5.05
CA LEU A 61 13.76 9.64 5.81
C LEU A 61 14.16 9.56 7.28
N ASN A 62 14.58 8.38 7.75
CA ASN A 62 15.01 8.13 9.13
C ASN A 62 13.99 8.66 10.15
N ILE A 63 12.71 8.43 9.88
CA ILE A 63 11.60 8.90 10.72
C ILE A 63 11.34 7.87 11.81
N ASN A 64 11.32 8.32 13.06
CA ASN A 64 10.87 7.51 14.17
C ASN A 64 9.33 7.42 14.20
N LEU A 65 8.80 6.22 14.46
CA LEU A 65 7.37 5.95 14.60
C LEU A 65 6.67 6.94 15.54
N ASP A 66 7.30 7.28 16.67
CA ASP A 66 6.70 8.16 17.68
C ASP A 66 6.38 9.57 17.11
N ASN A 67 7.06 10.00 16.05
CA ASN A 67 6.83 11.29 15.38
C ASN A 67 5.61 11.27 14.46
N ILE A 68 5.27 10.13 13.87
CA ILE A 68 4.14 10.02 12.92
C ILE A 68 2.90 9.42 13.56
N LEU A 69 3.05 8.75 14.70
CA LEU A 69 1.97 8.10 15.43
C LEU A 69 0.76 9.05 15.69
N PRO A 70 0.95 10.33 16.06
CA PRO A 70 -0.18 11.25 16.21
C PRO A 70 -0.97 11.48 14.91
N LEU A 71 -0.29 11.49 13.76
CA LEU A 71 -0.92 11.64 12.45
C LEU A 71 -1.72 10.37 12.10
N LEU A 72 -1.13 9.19 12.31
CA LEU A 72 -1.78 7.91 12.03
C LEU A 72 -3.02 7.67 12.89
N LYS A 73 -3.01 8.10 14.16
CA LYS A 73 -4.17 8.05 15.05
C LYS A 73 -5.38 8.85 14.55
N THR A 74 -5.19 9.78 13.61
CA THR A 74 -6.32 10.52 13.03
C THR A 74 -7.15 9.68 12.06
N PHE A 75 -6.64 8.53 11.59
CA PHE A 75 -7.34 7.62 10.69
C PHE A 75 -8.33 6.70 11.41
N GLY A 76 -8.21 6.56 12.73
CA GLY A 76 -9.12 5.77 13.54
C GLY A 76 -8.41 5.14 14.74
N ASP A 77 -9.14 4.27 15.43
CA ASP A 77 -8.57 3.48 16.53
C ASP A 77 -7.53 2.49 16.00
N ILE A 78 -6.57 2.17 16.86
CA ILE A 78 -5.58 1.13 16.58
C ILE A 78 -6.27 -0.24 16.49
N GLN A 79 -6.01 -0.97 15.41
CA GLN A 79 -6.54 -2.31 15.20
C GLN A 79 -5.95 -3.28 16.23
N ARG A 80 -6.84 -3.96 16.96
CA ARG A 80 -6.47 -4.78 18.14
C ARG A 80 -5.39 -5.82 17.85
N TRP A 81 -5.44 -6.45 16.68
CA TRP A 81 -4.50 -7.50 16.30
C TRP A 81 -3.07 -6.99 16.08
N THR A 82 -2.87 -5.68 15.84
CA THR A 82 -1.53 -5.07 15.66
C THR A 82 -0.94 -4.47 16.92
N GLN A 83 -1.71 -4.35 18.02
CA GLN A 83 -1.27 -3.64 19.23
C GLN A 83 0.01 -4.23 19.83
N ASN A 84 0.14 -5.55 19.75
CA ASN A 84 1.26 -6.33 20.28
C ASN A 84 2.08 -7.02 19.18
N THR A 85 1.86 -6.68 17.91
CA THR A 85 2.68 -7.19 16.81
C THR A 85 3.95 -6.38 16.75
N ASP A 86 5.11 -7.03 16.76
CA ASP A 86 6.37 -6.33 16.58
C ASP A 86 6.45 -5.78 15.15
N GLY A 87 6.86 -4.51 15.05
CA GLY A 87 7.10 -3.85 13.78
C GLY A 87 5.89 -3.48 12.92
N LEU A 88 4.64 -3.64 13.39
CA LEU A 88 3.44 -3.26 12.65
C LEU A 88 2.41 -2.55 13.52
N ARG A 89 1.84 -1.44 13.03
CA ARG A 89 0.64 -0.83 13.61
C ARG A 89 -0.35 -0.48 12.50
N SER A 90 -1.63 -0.79 12.71
CA SER A 90 -2.71 -0.42 11.79
C SER A 90 -3.79 0.39 12.50
N PHE A 91 -4.38 1.36 11.81
CA PHE A 91 -5.40 2.28 12.32
C PHE A 91 -6.60 2.33 11.37
N GLY A 92 -7.81 2.38 11.92
CA GLY A 92 -9.06 2.29 11.15
C GLY A 92 -9.69 0.91 11.28
N ASP A 93 -10.31 0.42 10.21
CA ASP A 93 -11.17 -0.75 10.24
C ASP A 93 -10.71 -1.80 9.20
N THR A 94 -10.62 -3.06 9.64
CA THR A 94 -10.04 -4.15 8.84
C THR A 94 -10.84 -4.50 7.58
N ASP A 95 -12.15 -4.25 7.63
CA ASP A 95 -13.11 -4.64 6.60
C ASP A 95 -13.37 -3.50 5.60
N THR A 96 -13.03 -2.27 6.00
CA THR A 96 -13.23 -1.05 5.23
C THR A 96 -11.89 -0.34 4.95
N ASN A 97 -11.73 0.91 5.41
CA ASN A 97 -10.54 1.72 5.20
C ASN A 97 -9.59 1.59 6.40
N ASP A 98 -8.31 1.39 6.12
CA ASP A 98 -7.26 1.47 7.13
C ASP A 98 -5.93 1.94 6.59
N ILE A 99 -5.06 2.36 7.52
CA ILE A 99 -3.68 2.72 7.26
C ILE A 99 -2.77 1.89 8.16
N SER A 100 -1.68 1.41 7.61
CA SER A 100 -0.68 0.58 8.25
C SER A 100 0.69 1.25 8.17
N VAL A 101 1.49 1.03 9.20
CA VAL A 101 2.90 1.40 9.24
C VAL A 101 3.72 0.18 9.66
N CYS A 102 4.70 -0.16 8.83
CA CYS A 102 5.76 -1.10 9.17
C CYS A 102 6.98 -0.33 9.67
N PHE A 103 7.63 -0.84 10.70
CA PHE A 103 8.79 -0.20 11.32
C PHE A 103 9.69 -1.23 11.98
N ASN A 104 10.95 -0.87 12.16
CA ASN A 104 11.88 -1.71 12.89
C ASN A 104 11.49 -1.79 14.38
N ALA A 105 11.22 -2.98 14.90
CA ALA A 105 10.75 -3.16 16.28
C ALA A 105 11.74 -2.64 17.35
N THR A 106 13.05 -2.62 17.05
CA THR A 106 14.09 -2.16 17.99
C THR A 106 14.33 -0.66 17.89
N THR A 107 14.53 -0.13 16.67
CA THR A 107 14.90 1.28 16.47
C THR A 107 13.69 2.20 16.34
N LYS A 108 12.50 1.62 16.12
CA LYS A 108 11.25 2.31 15.74
C LYS A 108 11.34 3.14 14.46
N ILE A 109 12.34 2.90 13.61
CA ILE A 109 12.43 3.60 12.32
C ILE A 109 11.38 3.03 11.37
N VAL A 110 10.64 3.93 10.72
CA VAL A 110 9.60 3.59 9.76
C VAL A 110 10.20 3.04 8.48
N GLU A 111 9.64 1.93 8.01
CA GLU A 111 10.10 1.18 6.82
C GLU A 111 9.09 1.27 5.68
N GLU A 112 7.78 1.25 6.00
CA GLU A 112 6.69 1.38 5.04
C GLU A 112 5.49 2.09 5.67
N ILE A 113 4.77 2.88 4.86
CA ILE A 113 3.39 3.26 5.13
C ILE A 113 2.52 2.88 3.94
N SER A 114 1.42 2.20 4.20
CA SER A 114 0.44 1.81 3.20
C SER A 114 -0.99 1.92 3.73
N CYS A 115 -1.98 2.01 2.84
CA CYS A 115 -3.38 2.08 3.22
C CYS A 115 -4.26 1.28 2.27
N ARG A 116 -5.46 0.94 2.75
CA ARG A 116 -6.50 0.28 1.98
C ARG A 116 -7.73 1.17 1.91
N LEU A 117 -8.26 1.32 0.71
CA LEU A 117 -9.54 2.00 0.46
C LEU A 117 -10.63 0.96 0.17
N ASP A 118 -11.77 1.08 0.82
CA ASP A 118 -12.98 0.34 0.50
C ASP A 118 -13.70 1.00 -0.69
N LEU A 119 -13.66 0.34 -1.85
CA LEU A 119 -14.30 0.89 -3.04
C LEU A 119 -15.82 0.71 -3.06
N ARG A 120 -16.40 -0.09 -2.16
CA ARG A 120 -17.86 -0.19 -2.01
C ARG A 120 -18.46 1.11 -1.49
N GLN A 121 -17.70 1.85 -0.68
CA GLN A 121 -18.09 3.13 -0.12
C GLN A 121 -16.87 4.04 0.04
N LEU A 122 -16.73 4.98 -0.89
CA LEU A 122 -15.63 5.95 -0.85
C LEU A 122 -15.80 6.92 0.33
N ASP A 123 -14.79 6.94 1.19
CA ASP A 123 -14.67 7.88 2.29
C ASP A 123 -13.75 9.04 1.89
N LYS A 124 -14.36 10.17 1.51
CA LYS A 124 -13.62 11.38 1.14
C LYS A 124 -12.73 11.88 2.29
N GLY A 125 -13.18 11.79 3.54
CA GLY A 125 -12.42 12.24 4.69
C GLY A 125 -11.17 11.40 4.92
N PHE A 126 -11.28 10.09 4.70
CA PHE A 126 -10.12 9.20 4.71
C PHE A 126 -9.15 9.51 3.57
N ILE A 127 -9.66 9.65 2.33
CA ILE A 127 -8.84 9.97 1.15
C ILE A 127 -8.10 11.29 1.35
N ASP A 128 -8.77 12.35 1.80
CA ASP A 128 -8.16 13.66 2.04
C ASP A 128 -7.00 13.57 3.05
N LYS A 129 -7.13 12.74 4.10
CA LYS A 129 -6.05 12.47 5.06
C LYS A 129 -4.88 11.72 4.43
N VAL A 130 -5.14 10.69 3.60
CA VAL A 130 -4.07 9.95 2.88
C VAL A 130 -3.30 10.91 1.97
N LEU A 131 -4.00 11.71 1.17
CA LEU A 131 -3.37 12.67 0.25
C LEU A 131 -2.58 13.75 1.01
N SER A 132 -3.10 14.22 2.14
CA SER A 132 -2.41 15.19 3.00
C SER A 132 -1.14 14.58 3.61
N LEU A 133 -1.20 13.35 4.09
CA LEU A 133 -0.04 12.63 4.64
C LEU A 133 1.04 12.44 3.56
N ALA A 134 0.65 11.97 2.38
CA ALA A 134 1.57 11.79 1.26
C ALA A 134 2.21 13.12 0.84
N THR A 135 1.44 14.20 0.76
CA THR A 135 1.95 15.54 0.44
C THR A 135 2.93 16.03 1.51
N GLN A 136 2.61 15.85 2.79
CA GLN A 136 3.46 16.29 3.91
C GLN A 136 4.85 15.64 3.90
N PHE A 137 4.95 14.38 3.47
CA PHE A 137 6.20 13.63 3.39
C PHE A 137 6.77 13.52 1.98
N GLU A 138 6.30 14.36 1.04
CA GLU A 138 6.76 14.38 -0.35
C GLU A 138 6.74 12.97 -1.00
N CYS A 139 5.66 12.23 -0.75
CA CYS A 139 5.46 10.89 -1.27
C CYS A 139 4.66 10.90 -2.57
N LEU A 140 5.01 9.98 -3.46
CA LEU A 140 4.12 9.47 -4.49
C LEU A 140 3.24 8.38 -3.91
N LEU A 141 2.13 8.12 -4.58
CA LEU A 141 1.30 6.96 -4.32
C LEU A 141 1.66 5.87 -5.32
N MET A 142 1.62 4.62 -4.86
CA MET A 142 1.85 3.44 -5.68
C MET A 142 0.75 2.42 -5.46
N ASP A 143 0.23 1.83 -6.54
CA ASP A 143 -0.67 0.67 -6.45
C ASP A 143 0.08 -0.67 -6.46
N ARG A 144 -0.65 -1.79 -6.35
CA ARG A 144 -0.06 -3.14 -6.37
C ARG A 144 0.60 -3.53 -7.70
N GLN A 145 0.39 -2.75 -8.76
CA GLN A 145 1.04 -2.98 -10.06
C GLN A 145 2.32 -2.15 -10.18
N GLY A 146 2.71 -1.43 -9.13
CA GLY A 146 3.89 -0.59 -9.08
C GLY A 146 3.71 0.77 -9.75
N ARG A 147 2.51 1.13 -10.23
CA ARG A 147 2.30 2.39 -10.95
C ARG A 147 2.42 3.55 -9.98
N LEU A 148 3.32 4.50 -10.25
CA LEU A 148 3.55 5.67 -9.42
C LEU A 148 2.75 6.87 -9.92
N TYR A 149 2.09 7.57 -9.00
CA TYR A 149 1.29 8.74 -9.33
C TYR A 149 1.29 9.79 -8.21
N GLN A 150 1.00 11.04 -8.59
CA GLN A 150 0.96 12.16 -7.67
C GLN A 150 -0.18 12.01 -6.65
N PRO A 151 -0.01 12.46 -5.39
CA PRO A 151 -1.05 12.41 -4.36
C PRO A 151 -2.14 13.46 -4.64
N SER A 152 -2.95 13.20 -5.66
CA SER A 152 -4.09 14.02 -6.04
C SER A 152 -5.34 13.18 -6.23
N ILE A 153 -6.50 13.78 -5.99
CA ILE A 153 -7.79 13.10 -6.15
C ILE A 153 -7.99 12.59 -7.57
N VAL A 154 -7.60 13.39 -8.58
CA VAL A 154 -7.74 13.04 -10.00
C VAL A 154 -6.89 11.82 -10.33
N ALA A 155 -5.60 11.85 -9.99
CA ALA A 155 -4.71 10.73 -10.28
C ALA A 155 -5.13 9.46 -9.54
N LEU A 156 -5.55 9.56 -8.28
CA LEU A 156 -6.08 8.43 -7.52
C LEU A 156 -7.28 7.79 -8.21
N PHE A 157 -8.27 8.58 -8.63
CA PHE A 157 -9.45 8.04 -9.31
C PHE A 157 -9.12 7.43 -10.66
N ASP A 158 -8.21 8.02 -11.42
CA ASP A 158 -7.79 7.46 -12.69
C ASP A 158 -7.07 6.11 -12.49
N THR A 159 -6.26 5.96 -11.45
CA THR A 159 -5.66 4.66 -11.10
C THR A 159 -6.70 3.66 -10.60
N ILE A 160 -7.64 4.07 -9.73
CA ILE A 160 -8.71 3.20 -9.22
C ILE A 160 -9.53 2.60 -10.37
N LYS A 161 -9.87 3.39 -11.40
CA LYS A 161 -10.63 2.90 -12.57
C LYS A 161 -9.96 1.73 -13.28
N LEU A 162 -8.63 1.63 -13.20
CA LEU A 162 -7.85 0.56 -13.82
C LEU A 162 -7.73 -0.69 -12.94
N SER A 163 -8.18 -0.63 -11.69
CA SER A 163 -8.03 -1.72 -10.72
C SER A 163 -9.10 -2.81 -10.85
N ASN A 164 -8.72 -4.03 -10.50
CA ASN A 164 -9.64 -5.15 -10.34
C ASN A 164 -10.68 -4.89 -9.27
N ALA A 165 -10.33 -4.15 -8.22
CA ALA A 165 -11.27 -3.79 -7.16
C ALA A 165 -12.43 -2.93 -7.69
N ASN A 166 -12.15 -1.94 -8.54
CA ASN A 166 -13.18 -1.14 -9.18
C ASN A 166 -14.05 -1.96 -10.14
N ARG A 167 -13.43 -2.86 -10.91
CA ARG A 167 -14.16 -3.77 -11.82
C ARG A 167 -15.10 -4.68 -11.05
N PHE A 168 -14.62 -5.27 -9.95
CA PHE A 168 -15.42 -6.13 -9.10
C PHE A 168 -16.59 -5.38 -8.46
N VAL A 169 -16.36 -4.18 -7.92
CA VAL A 169 -17.45 -3.38 -7.31
C VAL A 169 -18.48 -2.94 -8.35
N GLY A 170 -18.06 -2.64 -9.58
CA GLY A 170 -18.96 -2.21 -10.66
C GLY A 170 -19.84 -3.34 -11.21
N ASP A 171 -19.28 -4.53 -11.40
CA ASP A 171 -20.01 -5.72 -11.87
C ASP A 171 -19.33 -7.01 -11.36
N PRO A 172 -19.71 -7.49 -10.16
CA PRO A 172 -19.10 -8.69 -9.57
C PRO A 172 -19.26 -9.94 -10.43
N GLU A 173 -20.42 -10.11 -11.09
CA GLU A 173 -20.71 -11.29 -11.89
C GLU A 173 -19.84 -11.32 -13.14
N GLN A 174 -19.77 -10.20 -13.87
CA GLN A 174 -18.90 -10.09 -15.05
C GLN A 174 -17.43 -10.26 -14.67
N PHE A 175 -16.98 -9.65 -13.56
CA PHE A 175 -15.60 -9.79 -13.10
C PHE A 175 -15.24 -11.27 -12.83
N LEU A 176 -16.09 -12.00 -12.09
CA LEU A 176 -15.86 -13.42 -11.79
C LEU A 176 -15.89 -14.28 -13.06
N ASN A 177 -16.80 -13.97 -13.99
CA ASN A 177 -16.84 -14.62 -15.30
C ASN A 177 -15.55 -14.40 -16.08
N ASP A 178 -15.05 -13.17 -16.13
CA ASP A 178 -13.80 -12.82 -16.83
C ASP A 178 -12.58 -13.49 -16.16
N LEU A 179 -12.53 -13.51 -14.83
CA LEU A 179 -11.48 -14.16 -14.05
C LEU A 179 -11.44 -15.67 -14.33
N SER A 180 -12.60 -16.35 -14.32
CA SER A 180 -12.68 -17.79 -14.61
C SER A 180 -12.25 -18.16 -16.04
N LYS A 181 -12.32 -17.20 -16.97
CA LYS A 181 -11.88 -17.34 -18.37
C LYS A 181 -10.44 -16.89 -18.60
N GLY A 182 -9.74 -16.40 -17.56
CA GLY A 182 -8.38 -15.87 -17.68
C GLY A 182 -8.28 -14.55 -18.46
N ILE A 183 -9.39 -13.84 -18.65
CA ILE A 183 -9.41 -12.50 -19.29
C ILE A 183 -8.81 -11.46 -18.34
N VAL A 184 -8.87 -11.73 -17.03
CA VAL A 184 -8.32 -10.90 -15.96
C VAL A 184 -7.37 -11.74 -15.13
N ALA A 185 -6.22 -11.17 -14.81
CA ALA A 185 -5.28 -11.75 -13.87
C ALA A 185 -5.44 -11.12 -12.48
N PRO A 186 -5.15 -11.86 -11.39
CA PRO A 186 -5.04 -11.28 -10.06
C PRO A 186 -4.03 -10.12 -10.00
N GLU A 187 -4.32 -9.19 -9.09
CA GLU A 187 -3.53 -7.99 -8.78
C GLU A 187 -2.71 -8.13 -7.50
#